data_AF-A0A0G3GLC2-F1
#
_entry.id   AF-A0A0G3GLC2-F1
#
_cell.length_a   1.000
_cell.length_b   1.000
_cell.length_c   1.000
_cell.angle_alpha   90.00
_cell.angle_beta   90.00
_cell.angle_gamma   90.00
#
_symmetry.space_group_name_H-M   'P 1'
#
loop_
_entity.id
_entity.type
_entity.pdbx_description
1 polymer ?
#
loop_
_entity_poly.entity_id
_entity_poly.type
_entity_poly.pdbx_seq_one_letter_code
_entity_poly.pdbx_strand_id
1 'polypeptide(L)' 'MSVWASRLKAMGLLENLLNRYTPRTSGTPVFAVIDTETTGFNKRYDHIIELAAVR' A
#
# COMPACT_ATOMS: atom_id res chain seq x y z
N MET A 1 -23.64 -7.13 10.56
CA MET A 1 -22.36 -7.08 11.29
C MET A 1 -22.23 -5.70 11.90
N SER A 2 -21.89 -5.60 13.20
CA SER A 2 -21.73 -4.31 13.89
C SER A 2 -20.59 -3.50 13.26
N VAL A 3 -20.80 -2.20 13.04
CA VAL A 3 -19.80 -1.25 12.53
C VAL A 3 -18.50 -1.30 13.35
N TRP A 4 -18.63 -1.55 14.65
CA TRP A 4 -17.50 -1.71 15.58
C TRP A 4 -16.66 -2.96 15.28
N ALA A 5 -17.29 -4.08 14.93
CA ALA A 5 -16.59 -5.31 14.58
C ALA A 5 -15.81 -5.15 13.25
N SER A 6 -16.36 -4.41 12.29
CA SER A 6 -15.68 -4.10 11.03
C SER A 6 -14.49 -3.15 11.23
N ARG A 7 -14.61 -2.13 12.09
CA ARG A 7 -13.49 -1.22 12.43
C ARG A 7 -12.34 -1.93 13.12
N LEU A 8 -12.63 -2.78 14.11
CA LEU A 8 -11.60 -3.57 14.81
C LEU A 8 -10.84 -4.49 13.86
N LYS A 9 -11.55 -5.14 12.93
CA LYS A 9 -10.93 -5.99 11.92
C LYS A 9 -10.05 -5.20 10.93
N ALA A 10 -10.47 -4.00 10.55
CA ALA A 10 -9.68 -3.12 9.68
C ALA A 10 -8.43 -2.59 10.39
N MET A 11 -8.51 -2.27 11.69
CA MET A 11 -7.36 -1.87 12.50
C MET A 11 -6.33 -3.00 12.62
N GLY A 12 -6.76 -4.23 12.91
CA GLY A 12 -5.85 -5.39 12.97
C GLY A 12 -5.24 -5.75 11.60
N LEU A 13 -5.93 -5.49 10.50
CA LEU A 13 -5.38 -5.64 9.15
C LEU A 13 -4.30 -4.58 8.87
N LEU A 14 -4.57 -3.33 9.23
CA LEU A 14 -3.64 -2.22 9.05
C LEU A 14 -2.38 -2.42 9.91
N GLU A 15 -2.55 -2.83 11.16
CA GLU A 15 -1.43 -3.15 12.07
C GLU A 15 -0.57 -4.29 11.51
N ASN A 16 -1.17 -5.35 10.98
CA ASN A 16 -0.43 -6.44 10.35
C ASN A 16 0.30 -6.02 9.06
N LEU A 17 -0.27 -5.11 8.28
CA LEU A 17 0.39 -4.54 7.11
C LEU A 17 1.58 -3.67 7.53
N LEU A 18 1.36 -2.77 8.49
CA LEU A 18 2.42 -1.92 9.02
C LEU A 18 3.54 -2.74 9.65
N ASN A 19 3.23 -3.80 10.41
CA ASN A 19 4.24 -4.70 10.99
C ASN A 19 4.95 -5.61 9.97
N ARG A 20 4.32 -5.88 8.82
CA ARG A 20 4.94 -6.67 7.74
C ARG A 20 5.91 -5.82 6.91
N TYR A 21 5.60 -4.54 6.75
CA TYR A 21 6.38 -3.60 5.93
C TYR A 21 7.23 -2.63 6.75
N THR A 22 7.19 -2.68 8.09
CA THR A 22 8.17 -1.98 8.92
C THR A 22 9.54 -2.54 8.58
N PRO A 23 10.46 -1.69 8.07
CA PRO A 23 11.81 -2.13 7.78
C PRO A 23 12.44 -2.68 9.07
N ARG A 24 12.96 -3.90 9.02
CA ARG A 24 13.73 -4.50 10.15
C ARG A 24 15.05 -3.75 10.42
N THR A 25 15.38 -2.77 9.60
CA THR A 25 16.50 -1.83 9.73
C THR A 25 15.96 -0.46 10.12
N SER A 26 16.46 0.11 11.22
CA SER A 26 16.12 1.45 11.68
C SER A 26 16.61 2.50 10.67
N GLY A 27 15.75 2.84 9.70
CA GLY A 27 15.96 3.95 8.76
C GLY A 27 14.96 5.06 9.02
N THR A 28 15.38 6.31 8.83
CA THR A 28 14.45 7.45 8.84
C THR A 28 13.45 7.27 7.69
N PRO A 29 12.13 7.37 7.94
CA PRO A 29 11.14 7.30 6.87
C PRO A 29 11.41 8.40 5.84
N VAL A 30 11.28 8.04 4.58
CA VAL A 30 11.41 8.99 3.45
C VAL A 30 10.15 8.93 2.61
N PHE A 31 9.74 10.08 2.12
CA PHE A 31 8.65 10.16 1.16
C PHE A 31 9.17 9.69 -0.19
N ALA A 32 8.33 8.98 -0.93
CA ALA A 32 8.56 8.68 -2.32
C ALA A 32 7.27 8.98 -3.06
N VAL A 33 7.38 9.68 -4.19
CA VAL A 33 6.29 9.86 -5.13
C VAL A 33 6.46 8.79 -6.20
N ILE A 34 5.41 7.99 -6.40
CA ILE A 34 5.38 6.91 -7.37
C ILE A 34 4.26 7.23 -8.34
N ASP A 35 4.58 7.16 -9.62
CA ASP A 35 3.62 7.26 -10.71
C ASP A 35 3.73 6.02 -11.62
N THR A 36 2.60 5.59 -12.17
CA THR A 36 2.53 4.39 -13.02
C THR A 36 1.67 4.65 -14.23
N GLU A 37 2.22 4.36 -15.41
CA GLU A 37 1.42 4.28 -16.64
C GLU A 37 0.94 2.84 -16.84
N THR A 38 -0.33 2.68 -17.21
CA THR A 38 -0.98 1.38 -17.36
C THR A 38 -1.64 1.24 -18.72
N THR A 39 -1.84 0.00 -19.16
CA THR A 39 -2.61 -0.30 -20.39
C THR A 39 -4.08 0.13 -20.31
N GLY A 40 -4.58 0.44 -19.10
CA GLY A 40 -5.95 0.85 -18.82
C GLY A 40 -6.20 1.00 -17.31
N PHE A 41 -7.44 1.29 -16.91
CA PHE A 41 -7.80 1.59 -15.50
C PHE A 41 -8.25 0.37 -14.68
N ASN A 42 -8.28 -0.84 -15.27
CA ASN A 42 -8.71 -2.05 -14.58
C ASN A 42 -7.56 -2.69 -13.80
N LYS A 43 -7.59 -2.53 -12.48
CA LYS A 43 -6.59 -3.10 -11.56
C LYS A 43 -6.31 -4.61 -11.67
N ARG A 44 -7.20 -5.41 -12.29
CA ARG A 44 -7.07 -6.87 -12.37
C ARG A 44 -6.57 -7.34 -13.73
N TYR A 45 -6.89 -6.61 -14.79
CA TYR A 45 -6.66 -7.04 -16.16
C TYR A 45 -5.67 -6.16 -16.91
N ASP A 46 -5.46 -4.93 -16.46
CA ASP A 46 -4.47 -4.04 -17.05
C ASP A 46 -3.09 -4.21 -16.42
N HIS A 47 -2.07 -3.94 -17.23
CA HIS A 47 -0.67 -4.11 -16.87
C HIS A 47 0.01 -2.75 -16.72
N ILE A 48 0.99 -2.66 -15.81
CA ILE A 48 1.89 -1.51 -15.72
C ILE A 48 2.86 -1.57 -16.90
N ILE A 49 2.98 -0.48 -17.64
CA ILE A 49 3.92 -0.35 -18.76
C ILE A 49 5.08 0.61 -18.46
N GLU A 50 4.88 1.55 -17.52
CA GLU A 50 5.92 2.45 -17.03
C GLU A 50 5.80 2.65 -15.52
N LEU A 51 6.93 2.78 -14.85
CA LEU A 51 7.03 3.07 -13.42
C LEU A 51 8.05 4.18 -13.20
N ALA A 52 7.60 5.31 -12.67
CA ALA A 52 8.45 6.41 -12.26
C ALA A 52 8.43 6.55 -10.74
N ALA A 53 9.60 6.75 -10.14
CA ALA A 53 9.73 6.95 -8.70
C ALA A 53 10.78 8.02 -8.39
N VAL A 54 10.45 8.94 -7.49
CA VAL A 54 11.36 9.95 -6.94
C VAL A 54 11.26 9.96 -5.42
N ARG A 55 12.39 10.15 -4.74
CA ARG A 55 12.51 10.29 -3.28
C ARG A 55 12.64 11.75 -2.89
#